data_AF-A0A661Z8N6-F1
#
_entry.id   AF-A0A661Z8N6-F1
#
_cell.length_a   1.000
_cell.length_b   1.000
_cell.length_c   1.000
_cell.angle_alpha   90.00
_cell.angle_beta   90.00
_cell.angle_gamma   90.00
#
_symmetry.space_group_name_H-M   'P 1'
#
loop_
_entity.id
_entity.type
_entity.pdbx_description
1 polymer ?
#
loop_
_entity_poly.entity_id
_entity_poly.type
_entity_poly.pdbx_seq_one_letter_code
_entity_poly.pdbx_strand_id
1 'polypeptide(L)'
;MSVDLEKYLRNRREDLDVESPDDPVIWEGIRKDLQMGDARSKKRKILIRIRNIAAVTLLILSVGYVIGDLIVERRSGLEISLANVDSDLGAREKEYQEVLSYKMREAGTLNELDNIIIAELLEEIQRLDTIYEQTMKDLGELGYNDQVINTIFDTYEKKIYLLELIILENNKIRNHETNENIFL
;
A
#
# COMPACT_ATOMS: atom_id res chain seq x y z
N MET A 1 -30.11 82.99 7.06
CA MET A 1 -29.68 83.00 5.65
C MET A 1 -29.74 81.57 5.17
N SER A 2 -30.92 81.15 4.70
CA SER A 2 -31.24 79.75 4.35
C SER A 2 -32.58 79.62 3.64
N VAL A 3 -33.50 80.58 3.88
CA VAL A 3 -34.83 80.58 3.26
C VAL A 3 -34.75 80.71 1.73
N ASP A 4 -33.89 81.56 1.21
CA ASP A 4 -33.76 81.75 -0.26
C ASP A 4 -33.15 80.54 -0.95
N LEU A 5 -32.20 79.86 -0.29
CA LEU A 5 -31.60 78.62 -0.79
C LEU A 5 -32.62 77.48 -0.77
N GLU A 6 -33.40 77.36 0.30
CA GLU A 6 -34.47 76.36 0.39
C GLU A 6 -35.54 76.59 -0.70
N LYS A 7 -35.91 77.85 -0.92
CA LYS A 7 -36.87 78.21 -1.98
C LYS A 7 -36.31 77.91 -3.37
N TYR A 8 -35.02 78.17 -3.59
CA TYR A 8 -34.33 77.85 -4.84
C TYR A 8 -34.27 76.34 -5.10
N LEU A 9 -33.86 75.54 -4.12
CA LEU A 9 -33.79 74.08 -4.24
C LEU A 9 -35.17 73.44 -4.41
N ARG A 10 -36.19 73.94 -3.71
CA ARG A 10 -37.56 73.44 -3.83
C ARG A 10 -38.16 73.73 -5.20
N ASN A 11 -37.92 74.92 -5.75
CA ASN A 11 -38.42 75.31 -7.07
C ASN A 11 -37.69 74.64 -8.23
N ARG A 12 -36.47 74.15 -8.02
CA ARG A 12 -35.64 73.47 -9.03
C ARG A 12 -35.56 71.95 -8.81
N ARG A 13 -36.33 71.39 -7.89
CA ARG A 13 -36.24 69.95 -7.53
C ARG A 13 -36.48 69.03 -8.74
N GLU A 14 -37.43 69.39 -9.58
CA GLU A 14 -37.79 68.64 -10.79
C GLU A 14 -36.67 68.70 -11.86
N ASP A 15 -35.89 69.79 -11.90
CA ASP A 15 -34.69 69.94 -12.74
C ASP A 15 -33.45 69.26 -12.13
N LEU A 16 -33.51 68.82 -10.87
CA LEU A 16 -32.39 68.19 -10.14
C LEU A 16 -32.52 66.67 -10.10
N ASP A 17 -33.74 66.12 -10.15
CA ASP A 17 -34.00 64.69 -10.31
C ASP A 17 -33.98 64.31 -11.81
N VAL A 18 -32.80 64.49 -12.44
CA VAL A 18 -32.63 64.29 -13.90
C VAL A 18 -32.53 62.80 -14.28
N GLU A 19 -32.26 61.91 -13.34
CA GLU A 19 -32.09 60.49 -13.68
C GLU A 19 -32.50 59.59 -12.50
N SER A 20 -33.54 58.76 -12.72
CA SER A 20 -33.74 57.59 -11.85
C SER A 20 -32.70 56.56 -12.26
N PRO A 21 -31.82 56.10 -11.34
CA PRO A 21 -30.87 55.07 -11.70
C PRO A 21 -31.64 53.84 -12.20
N ASP A 22 -31.11 53.20 -13.24
CA ASP A 22 -31.72 52.02 -13.82
C ASP A 22 -31.48 50.83 -12.86
N ASP A 23 -32.31 50.76 -11.81
CA ASP A 23 -32.25 49.79 -10.73
C ASP A 23 -32.02 48.34 -11.23
N PRO A 24 -32.65 47.87 -12.33
CA PRO A 24 -32.42 46.53 -12.85
C PRO A 24 -30.95 46.26 -13.17
N VAL A 25 -30.26 47.22 -13.78
CA VAL A 25 -28.85 47.11 -14.21
C VAL A 25 -27.93 47.06 -12.99
N ILE A 26 -28.22 47.88 -11.98
CA ILE A 26 -27.46 47.91 -10.73
C ILE A 26 -27.60 46.57 -9.98
N TRP A 27 -28.83 46.05 -9.86
CA TRP A 27 -29.08 44.79 -9.18
C TRP A 27 -28.56 43.57 -9.94
N GLU A 28 -28.48 43.62 -11.26
CA GLU A 28 -27.83 42.58 -12.08
C GLU A 28 -26.31 42.56 -11.87
N GLY A 29 -25.67 43.73 -11.80
CA GLY A 29 -24.23 43.84 -11.51
C GLY A 29 -23.86 43.21 -10.15
N ILE A 30 -24.63 43.51 -9.11
CA ILE A 30 -24.43 42.96 -7.76
C ILE A 30 -24.64 41.44 -7.73
N ARG A 31 -25.67 40.92 -8.42
CA ARG A 31 -25.94 39.47 -8.50
C ARG A 31 -24.82 38.71 -9.21
N LYS A 32 -24.26 39.29 -10.27
CA LYS A 32 -23.17 38.67 -11.04
C LYS A 32 -21.88 38.55 -10.23
N ASP A 33 -21.57 39.55 -9.41
CA ASP A 33 -20.34 39.56 -8.60
C ASP A 33 -20.40 38.55 -7.44
N LEU A 34 -21.57 38.36 -6.84
CA LEU A 34 -21.80 37.34 -5.81
C LEU A 34 -21.67 35.90 -6.34
N GLN A 35 -22.11 35.63 -7.58
CA GLN A 35 -22.01 34.29 -8.18
C GLN A 35 -20.58 33.93 -8.65
N MET A 36 -19.77 34.93 -9.00
CA MET A 36 -18.39 34.71 -9.48
C MET A 36 -17.40 34.36 -8.35
N GLY A 37 -17.62 34.84 -7.13
CA GLY A 37 -16.78 34.55 -5.96
C GLY A 37 -16.71 33.06 -5.60
N ASP A 38 -17.85 32.36 -5.65
CA ASP A 38 -17.95 30.94 -5.28
C ASP A 38 -17.37 29.99 -6.33
N ALA A 39 -17.52 30.31 -7.61
CA ALA A 39 -17.01 29.46 -8.70
C ALA A 39 -15.48 29.48 -8.79
N ARG A 40 -14.82 30.62 -8.55
CA ARG A 40 -13.36 30.75 -8.53
C ARG A 40 -12.73 30.02 -7.33
N SER A 41 -13.38 30.09 -6.17
CA SER A 41 -12.96 29.42 -4.92
C SER A 41 -13.04 27.89 -5.03
N LYS A 42 -14.15 27.36 -5.58
CA LYS A 42 -14.32 25.91 -5.79
C LYS A 42 -13.30 25.31 -6.77
N LYS A 43 -13.03 25.98 -7.90
CA LYS A 43 -12.03 25.52 -8.88
C LYS A 43 -10.62 25.50 -8.28
N ARG A 44 -10.26 26.50 -7.47
CA ARG A 44 -8.94 26.55 -6.79
C ARG A 44 -8.81 25.45 -5.73
N LYS A 45 -9.87 25.16 -4.97
CA LYS A 45 -9.88 24.05 -3.98
C LYS A 45 -9.77 22.67 -4.65
N ILE A 46 -10.42 22.47 -5.80
CA ILE A 46 -10.32 21.21 -6.57
C ILE A 46 -8.91 21.02 -7.15
N LEU A 47 -8.32 22.07 -7.74
CA LEU A 47 -6.94 22.03 -8.25
C LEU A 47 -5.91 21.74 -7.14
N ILE A 48 -6.09 22.30 -5.94
CA ILE A 48 -5.22 22.00 -4.78
C ILE A 48 -5.39 20.54 -4.34
N ARG A 49 -6.62 20.00 -4.32
CA ARG A 49 -6.86 18.59 -3.98
C ARG A 49 -6.24 17.62 -4.99
N ILE A 50 -6.37 17.90 -6.28
CA ILE A 50 -5.77 17.07 -7.34
C ILE A 50 -4.23 17.10 -7.24
N ARG A 51 -3.65 18.27 -6.98
CA ARG A 51 -2.19 18.40 -6.76
C ARG A 51 -1.72 17.59 -5.55
N ASN A 52 -2.48 17.60 -4.46
CA ASN A 52 -2.12 16.84 -3.26
C ASN A 52 -2.25 15.32 -3.47
N ILE A 53 -3.24 14.87 -4.24
CA ILE A 53 -3.40 13.44 -4.59
C ILE A 53 -2.22 12.97 -5.46
N ALA A 54 -1.84 13.75 -6.48
CA ALA A 54 -0.71 13.42 -7.36
C ALA A 54 0.61 13.30 -6.59
N ALA A 55 0.84 14.16 -5.59
CA ALA A 55 2.03 14.11 -4.74
C ALA A 55 2.06 12.86 -3.85
N VAL A 56 0.92 12.45 -3.28
CA VAL A 56 0.82 11.23 -2.46
C VAL A 56 1.04 9.98 -3.31
N THR A 57 0.49 9.92 -4.53
CA THR A 57 0.73 8.79 -5.44
C THR A 57 2.20 8.70 -5.86
N LEU A 58 2.86 9.83 -6.10
CA LEU A 58 4.30 9.86 -6.38
C LEU A 58 5.14 9.40 -5.19
N LEU A 59 4.77 9.78 -3.97
CA LEU A 59 5.45 9.31 -2.76
C LEU A 59 5.26 7.81 -2.53
N ILE A 60 4.04 7.29 -2.69
CA ILE A 60 3.78 5.85 -2.56
C ILE A 60 4.53 5.06 -3.63
N LEU A 61 4.55 5.55 -4.88
CA LEU A 61 5.32 4.93 -5.95
C LEU A 61 6.82 5.02 -5.73
N SER A 62 7.36 6.13 -5.20
CA SER A 62 8.79 6.25 -4.90
C SER A 62 9.21 5.38 -3.72
N VAL A 63 8.39 5.31 -2.66
CA VAL A 63 8.67 4.43 -1.52
C VAL A 63 8.52 2.97 -1.93
N GLY A 64 7.49 2.63 -2.71
CA GLY A 64 7.30 1.30 -3.27
C GLY A 64 8.42 0.89 -4.24
N TYR A 65 8.92 1.81 -5.06
CA TYR A 65 10.05 1.57 -5.95
C TYR A 65 11.34 1.34 -5.15
N VAL A 66 11.64 2.16 -4.14
CA VAL A 66 12.86 1.98 -3.32
C VAL A 66 12.82 0.69 -2.50
N ILE A 67 11.67 0.32 -1.93
CA ILE A 67 11.50 -0.97 -1.24
C ILE A 67 11.60 -2.12 -2.24
N GLY A 68 11.01 -1.97 -3.43
CA GLY A 68 11.08 -2.94 -4.51
C GLY A 68 12.51 -3.16 -4.99
N ASP A 69 13.28 -2.09 -5.22
CA ASP A 69 14.67 -2.13 -5.67
C ASP A 69 15.59 -2.73 -4.59
N LEU A 70 15.39 -2.40 -3.31
CA LEU A 70 16.12 -3.03 -2.20
C LEU A 70 15.84 -4.54 -2.04
N ILE A 71 14.65 -5.00 -2.42
CA ILE A 71 14.27 -6.42 -2.38
C ILE A 71 14.67 -7.13 -3.68
N VAL A 72 14.67 -6.44 -4.82
CA VAL A 72 14.97 -6.98 -6.16
C VAL A 72 16.48 -6.99 -6.45
N GLU A 73 17.26 -5.98 -6.04
CA GLU A 73 18.73 -5.99 -6.15
C GLU A 73 19.35 -7.11 -5.30
N ARG A 74 18.68 -7.54 -4.21
CA ARG A 74 19.10 -8.74 -3.44
C ARG A 74 19.00 -10.05 -4.23
N ARG A 75 18.23 -10.08 -5.33
CA ARG A 75 18.07 -11.29 -6.18
C ARG A 75 19.02 -11.33 -7.38
N SER A 76 19.84 -10.29 -7.60
CA SER A 76 20.77 -10.19 -8.73
C SER A 76 22.24 -10.40 -8.38
N GLY A 77 22.55 -10.85 -7.15
CA GLY A 77 23.81 -11.57 -6.91
C GLY A 77 23.68 -12.95 -7.52
N LEU A 78 24.72 -13.42 -8.25
CA LEU A 78 24.86 -14.80 -8.72
C LEU A 78 24.04 -15.76 -7.84
N GLU A 79 23.05 -16.42 -8.43
CA GLU A 79 22.22 -17.39 -7.70
C GLU A 79 23.14 -18.56 -7.34
N ILE A 80 23.81 -18.42 -6.18
CA ILE A 80 24.62 -19.47 -5.59
C ILE A 80 23.61 -20.56 -5.29
N SER A 81 23.68 -21.65 -6.04
CA SER A 81 22.91 -22.87 -5.84
C SER A 81 23.87 -23.99 -5.53
N LEU A 82 23.40 -25.00 -4.80
CA LEU A 82 24.17 -26.21 -4.51
C LEU A 82 24.59 -26.93 -5.80
N ALA A 83 23.86 -26.76 -6.91
CA ALA A 83 24.22 -27.28 -8.22
C ALA A 83 25.56 -26.75 -8.77
N ASN A 84 25.99 -25.56 -8.33
CA ASN A 84 27.28 -24.98 -8.71
C ASN A 84 28.44 -25.62 -7.94
N VAL A 85 28.15 -26.27 -6.80
CA VAL A 85 29.12 -26.94 -5.95
C VAL A 85 29.22 -28.42 -6.35
N ASP A 86 28.09 -29.10 -6.45
CA ASP A 86 28.00 -30.51 -6.85
C ASP A 86 26.62 -30.79 -7.48
N SER A 87 26.60 -31.58 -8.56
CA SER A 87 25.37 -31.85 -9.31
C SER A 87 24.36 -32.71 -8.54
N ASP A 88 24.81 -33.61 -7.67
CA ASP A 88 23.95 -34.45 -6.83
C ASP A 88 23.31 -33.60 -5.73
N LEU A 89 24.08 -32.69 -5.13
CA LEU A 89 23.54 -31.71 -4.18
C LEU A 89 22.50 -30.79 -4.83
N GLY A 90 22.72 -30.37 -6.08
CA GLY A 90 21.75 -29.60 -6.85
C GLY A 90 20.46 -30.37 -7.17
N ALA A 91 20.57 -31.67 -7.48
CA ALA A 91 19.40 -32.52 -7.69
C ALA A 91 18.58 -32.65 -6.39
N ARG A 92 19.25 -32.89 -5.27
CA ARG A 92 18.62 -32.97 -3.95
C ARG A 92 17.99 -31.63 -3.54
N GLU A 93 18.66 -30.51 -3.76
CA GLU A 93 18.11 -29.17 -3.52
C GLU A 93 16.79 -28.96 -4.26
N LYS A 94 16.75 -29.36 -5.53
CA LYS A 94 15.54 -29.25 -6.35
C LYS A 94 14.37 -30.05 -5.78
N GLU A 95 14.62 -31.27 -5.29
CA GLU A 95 13.58 -32.08 -4.64
C GLU A 95 12.98 -31.37 -3.42
N TYR A 96 13.82 -30.78 -2.56
CA TYR A 96 13.33 -29.99 -1.41
C TYR A 96 12.55 -28.76 -1.85
N GLN A 97 13.00 -28.05 -2.89
CA GLN A 97 12.29 -26.89 -3.43
C GLN A 97 10.91 -27.27 -3.99
N GLU A 98 10.80 -28.40 -4.67
CA GLU A 98 9.52 -28.92 -5.17
C GLU A 98 8.55 -29.21 -4.01
N VAL A 99 9.01 -29.91 -2.97
CA VAL A 99 8.20 -30.20 -1.77
C VAL A 99 7.79 -28.92 -1.05
N LEU A 100 8.72 -27.99 -0.86
CA LEU A 100 8.48 -26.70 -0.21
C LEU A 100 7.43 -25.90 -0.99
N SER A 101 7.54 -25.83 -2.32
CA SER A 101 6.58 -25.12 -3.17
C SER A 101 5.18 -25.74 -3.14
N TYR A 102 5.10 -27.06 -3.01
CA TYR A 102 3.83 -27.77 -2.86
C TYR A 102 3.18 -27.42 -1.51
N LYS A 103 3.94 -27.55 -0.41
CA LYS A 103 3.47 -27.25 0.95
C LYS A 103 3.08 -25.79 1.13
N MET A 104 3.85 -24.86 0.55
CA MET A 104 3.56 -23.43 0.60
C MET A 104 2.24 -23.09 -0.10
N ARG A 105 1.94 -23.74 -1.24
CA ARG A 105 0.65 -23.58 -1.92
C ARG A 105 -0.49 -24.15 -1.08
N GLU A 106 -0.29 -25.33 -0.50
CA GLU A 106 -1.27 -25.96 0.39
C GLU A 106 -1.58 -25.04 1.60
N ALA A 107 -0.54 -24.51 2.26
CA ALA A 107 -0.68 -23.58 3.38
C ALA A 107 -1.28 -22.21 2.97
N GLY A 108 -0.93 -21.69 1.79
CA GLY A 108 -1.34 -20.36 1.30
C GLY A 108 -2.77 -20.28 0.78
N THR A 109 -3.46 -21.41 0.58
CA THR A 109 -4.90 -21.42 0.24
C THR A 109 -5.83 -21.04 1.41
N LEU A 110 -5.26 -20.68 2.57
CA LEU A 110 -5.95 -20.68 3.84
C LEU A 110 -5.91 -19.29 4.49
N ASN A 111 -7.08 -18.65 4.59
CA ASN A 111 -7.24 -17.21 4.87
C ASN A 111 -7.27 -16.82 6.36
N GLU A 112 -6.87 -17.71 7.28
CA GLU A 112 -6.98 -17.45 8.71
C GLU A 112 -5.64 -17.01 9.32
N LEU A 113 -5.26 -15.78 9.01
CA LEU A 113 -4.14 -15.08 9.64
C LEU A 113 -4.40 -14.70 11.11
N ASP A 114 -5.62 -14.89 11.62
CA ASP A 114 -6.00 -14.54 12.99
C ASP A 114 -5.63 -15.60 14.05
N ASN A 115 -5.10 -16.77 13.63
CA ASN A 115 -4.62 -17.78 14.57
C ASN A 115 -3.20 -17.45 15.07
N ILE A 116 -3.07 -17.19 16.37
CA ILE A 116 -1.79 -16.86 17.03
C ILE A 116 -0.70 -17.93 16.85
N ILE A 117 -1.08 -19.21 16.80
CA ILE A 117 -0.16 -20.33 16.58
C ILE A 117 0.38 -20.28 15.15
N ILE A 118 -0.50 -20.03 14.17
CA ILE A 118 -0.09 -19.91 12.76
C ILE A 118 0.84 -18.70 12.60
N ALA A 119 0.55 -17.58 13.26
CA ALA A 119 1.41 -16.40 13.22
C ALA A 119 2.83 -16.67 13.77
N GLU A 120 2.95 -17.39 14.90
CA GLU A 120 4.24 -17.78 15.48
C GLU A 120 5.03 -18.71 14.56
N LEU A 121 4.37 -19.71 13.95
CA LEU A 121 5.00 -20.62 13.00
C LEU A 121 5.49 -19.89 11.75
N LEU A 122 4.74 -18.89 11.25
CA LEU A 122 5.17 -18.04 10.14
C LEU A 122 6.36 -17.16 10.49
N GLU A 123 6.42 -16.63 11.72
CA GLU A 123 7.60 -15.88 12.19
C GLU A 123 8.85 -16.78 12.22
N GLU A 124 8.71 -18.03 12.68
CA GLU A 124 9.83 -18.98 12.69
C GLU A 124 10.31 -19.33 11.27
N ILE A 125 9.40 -19.46 10.30
CA ILE A 125 9.76 -19.62 8.88
C ILE A 125 10.59 -18.42 8.39
N GLN A 126 10.24 -17.19 8.75
CA GLN A 126 11.02 -15.99 8.37
C GLN A 126 12.42 -15.98 8.99
N ARG A 127 12.56 -16.48 10.23
CA ARG A 127 13.89 -16.65 10.84
C ARG A 127 14.72 -17.68 10.09
N LEU A 128 14.11 -18.79 9.67
CA LEU A 128 14.76 -19.79 8.83
C LEU A 128 15.12 -19.25 7.43
N ASP A 129 14.35 -18.31 6.87
CA ASP A 129 14.75 -17.60 5.64
C ASP A 129 16.02 -16.79 5.85
N THR A 130 16.13 -16.10 6.98
CA THR A 130 17.34 -15.34 7.34
C THR A 130 18.57 -16.25 7.50
N ILE A 131 18.39 -17.40 8.16
CA ILE A 131 19.45 -18.40 8.33
C ILE A 131 19.87 -18.97 6.96
N TYR A 132 18.91 -19.28 6.09
CA TYR A 132 19.18 -19.76 4.74
C TYR A 132 20.01 -18.75 3.93
N GLU A 133 19.58 -17.48 3.89
CA GLU A 133 20.28 -16.42 3.15
C GLU A 133 21.72 -16.25 3.62
N GLN A 134 21.94 -16.23 4.94
CA GLN A 134 23.28 -16.15 5.51
C GLN A 134 24.13 -17.37 5.16
N THR A 135 23.55 -18.57 5.25
CA THR A 135 24.25 -19.83 4.95
C THR A 135 24.61 -19.94 3.47
N MET A 136 23.75 -19.48 2.56
CA MET A 136 24.06 -19.42 1.12
C MET A 136 25.15 -18.42 0.80
N LYS A 137 25.21 -17.30 1.53
CA LYS A 137 26.32 -16.36 1.43
C LYS A 137 27.63 -17.02 1.90
N ASP A 138 27.61 -17.70 3.05
CA ASP A 138 28.76 -18.43 3.58
C ASP A 138 29.22 -19.52 2.60
N LEU A 139 28.30 -20.20 1.90
CA LEU A 139 28.63 -21.15 0.84
C LEU A 139 29.37 -20.49 -0.32
N GLY A 140 28.98 -19.27 -0.72
CA GLY A 140 29.66 -18.51 -1.76
C GLY A 140 31.07 -18.08 -1.38
N GLU A 141 31.30 -17.76 -0.10
CA GLU A 141 32.61 -17.30 0.41
C GLU A 141 33.56 -18.47 0.70
N LEU A 142 33.04 -19.55 1.28
CA LEU A 142 33.83 -20.70 1.75
C LEU A 142 33.92 -21.83 0.71
N GLY A 143 33.03 -21.86 -0.28
CA GLY A 143 32.90 -22.95 -1.23
C GLY A 143 32.35 -24.23 -0.58
N TYR A 144 32.79 -25.39 -1.05
CA TYR A 144 32.34 -26.68 -0.52
C TYR A 144 32.66 -26.80 0.98
N ASN A 145 31.62 -26.90 1.81
CA ASN A 145 31.73 -27.12 3.24
C ASN A 145 30.54 -27.95 3.73
N ASP A 146 30.82 -29.15 4.25
CA ASP A 146 29.78 -30.08 4.71
C ASP A 146 28.85 -29.48 5.77
N GLN A 147 29.37 -28.64 6.67
CA GLN A 147 28.56 -28.00 7.70
C GLN A 147 27.59 -26.98 7.10
N VAL A 148 28.05 -26.20 6.12
CA VAL A 148 27.22 -25.21 5.41
C VAL A 148 26.13 -25.94 4.60
N ILE A 149 26.50 -26.97 3.85
CA ILE A 149 25.58 -27.80 3.06
C ILE A 149 24.53 -28.47 3.96
N ASN A 150 24.95 -29.05 5.08
CA ASN A 150 24.02 -29.65 6.04
C ASN A 150 23.08 -28.61 6.66
N THR A 151 23.57 -27.41 6.94
CA THR A 151 22.73 -26.32 7.47
C THR A 151 21.69 -25.87 6.45
N ILE A 152 22.03 -25.85 5.16
CA ILE A 152 21.07 -25.55 4.08
C ILE A 152 19.95 -26.60 4.06
N PHE A 153 20.28 -27.89 4.05
CA PHE A 153 19.28 -28.95 4.04
C PHE A 153 18.45 -29.01 5.32
N ASP A 154 19.08 -28.86 6.49
CA ASP A 154 18.38 -28.77 7.79
C ASP A 154 17.38 -27.59 7.80
N THR A 155 17.74 -26.48 7.16
CA THR A 155 16.83 -25.34 7.01
C THR A 155 15.63 -25.67 6.13
N TYR A 156 15.83 -26.37 5.01
CA TYR A 156 14.72 -26.84 4.17
C TYR A 156 13.79 -27.80 4.93
N GLU A 157 14.37 -28.78 5.65
CA GLU A 157 13.61 -29.76 6.44
C GLU A 157 12.74 -29.09 7.50
N LYS A 158 13.31 -28.12 8.23
CA LYS A 158 12.57 -27.35 9.24
C LYS A 158 11.46 -26.51 8.62
N LYS A 159 11.69 -25.84 7.49
CA LYS A 159 10.65 -25.08 6.79
C LYS A 159 9.48 -25.97 6.37
N ILE A 160 9.77 -27.16 5.82
CA ILE A 160 8.74 -28.14 5.45
C ILE A 160 7.95 -28.57 6.67
N TYR A 161 8.62 -28.91 7.77
CA TYR A 161 7.98 -29.30 9.03
C TYR A 161 7.05 -28.21 9.59
N LEU A 162 7.48 -26.95 9.58
CA LEU A 162 6.64 -25.83 10.04
C LEU A 162 5.42 -25.63 9.13
N LEU A 163 5.56 -25.76 7.81
CA LEU A 163 4.43 -25.72 6.89
C LEU A 163 3.44 -26.85 7.14
N GLU A 164 3.92 -28.05 7.45
CA GLU A 164 3.06 -29.18 7.83
C GLU A 164 2.26 -28.89 9.11
N LEU A 165 2.89 -28.27 10.11
CA LEU A 165 2.21 -27.83 11.33
C LEU A 165 1.13 -26.78 11.02
N ILE A 166 1.42 -25.80 10.16
CA ILE A 166 0.44 -24.79 9.72
C ILE A 166 -0.76 -25.48 9.05
N ILE A 167 -0.51 -26.41 8.12
CA ILE A 167 -1.57 -27.16 7.43
C ILE A 167 -2.41 -27.98 8.43
N LEU A 168 -1.77 -28.64 9.39
CA LEU A 168 -2.45 -29.41 10.43
C LEU A 168 -3.34 -28.52 11.31
N GLU A 169 -2.79 -27.41 11.79
CA GLU A 169 -3.51 -26.49 12.67
C GLU A 169 -4.71 -25.89 11.94
N ASN A 170 -4.53 -25.50 10.68
CA ASN A 170 -5.62 -24.96 9.88
C ASN A 170 -6.75 -25.98 9.64
N ASN A 171 -6.39 -27.23 9.32
CA ASN A 171 -7.39 -28.29 9.15
C ASN A 171 -8.23 -28.53 10.42
N LYS A 172 -7.67 -28.33 11.62
CA LYS A 172 -8.46 -28.40 12.86
C LYS A 172 -9.50 -27.29 12.93
N ILE A 173 -9.11 -26.05 12.62
CA ILE A 173 -10.02 -24.90 12.69
C ILE A 173 -11.19 -25.10 11.73
N ARG A 174 -10.92 -25.44 10.47
CA ARG A 174 -11.96 -25.69 9.46
C ARG A 174 -12.95 -26.78 9.87
N ASN A 175 -12.47 -27.85 10.50
CA ASN A 175 -13.32 -28.93 11.01
C ASN A 175 -14.17 -28.50 12.22
N HIS A 176 -13.66 -27.60 13.06
CA HIS A 176 -14.42 -27.02 14.16
C HIS A 176 -15.51 -26.06 13.67
N GLU A 177 -15.21 -25.17 12.73
CA GLU A 177 -16.19 -24.25 12.13
C GLU A 177 -17.28 -24.99 11.35
N THR A 178 -16.92 -26.05 10.63
CA THR A 178 -17.89 -26.86 9.89
C THR A 178 -18.86 -27.57 10.83
N ASN A 179 -18.38 -28.09 11.96
CA ASN A 179 -19.25 -28.74 12.95
C ASN A 179 -20.16 -27.73 13.66
N GLU A 180 -19.67 -26.54 14.01
CA GLU A 180 -20.49 -25.51 14.66
C GLU A 180 -21.65 -25.02 13.77
N ASN A 181 -21.40 -24.89 12.46
CA ASN A 181 -22.44 -24.53 11.48
C ASN A 181 -23.48 -25.63 11.20
N ILE A 182 -23.26 -26.88 11.62
CA ILE A 182 -24.26 -27.96 11.48
C ILE A 182 -25.28 -27.92 12.63
N PHE A 183 -24.97 -27.24 13.74
CA PHE A 183 -25.83 -27.14 14.93
C PHE A 183 -26.63 -25.82 15.03
N LEU A 184 -26.56 -24.95 14.01
CA LEU A 184 -27.33 -23.70 13.88
C LEU A 184 -28.34 -23.81 12.73
#